data_AF-A0A2E7SUA0-F1
#
_entry.id   AF-A0A2E7SUA0-F1
#
_cell.length_a   1.000
_cell.length_b   1.000
_cell.length_c   1.000
_cell.angle_alpha   90.00
_cell.angle_beta   90.00
_cell.angle_gamma   90.00
#
_symmetry.space_group_name_H-M   'P 1'
#
loop_
_entity.id
_entity.type
_entity.pdbx_description
1 polymer ?
#
loop_
_entity_poly.entity_id
_entity_poly.type
_entity_poly.pdbx_seq_one_letter_code
_entity_poly.pdbx_strand_id
1 'polypeptide(L)' 'SVPPKVFDIDTFKRKKKILYRQIKELETDFSIGKVSIDDYKDTRDRLKMDVSAVIREIRKTSS' A
#
# COMPACT_ATOMS: atom_id res chain seq x y z
N SER A 1 -8.30 -28.49 11.80
CA SER A 1 -8.11 -27.72 10.55
C SER A 1 -8.02 -26.25 10.88
N VAL A 2 -6.93 -25.58 10.50
CA VAL A 2 -6.87 -24.11 10.58
C VAL A 2 -7.84 -23.59 9.51
N PRO A 3 -8.84 -22.76 9.84
CA PRO A 3 -9.73 -22.21 8.82
C PRO A 3 -8.87 -21.46 7.79
N PRO A 4 -9.19 -21.55 6.49
CA PRO A 4 -8.50 -20.74 5.49
C PRO A 4 -8.57 -19.29 5.96
N LYS A 5 -7.42 -18.60 5.99
CA LYS A 5 -7.35 -17.16 6.30
C LYS A 5 -8.16 -16.43 5.22
N VAL A 6 -9.47 -16.32 5.42
CA VAL A 6 -10.31 -15.37 4.72
C VAL A 6 -9.84 -14.01 5.23
N PHE A 7 -8.94 -13.38 4.48
CA PHE A 7 -8.58 -12.00 4.78
C PHE A 7 -9.86 -11.19 4.61
N ASP A 8 -10.38 -10.73 5.75
CA ASP A 8 -11.56 -9.89 5.81
C ASP A 8 -11.34 -8.64 4.94
N ILE A 9 -12.36 -8.26 4.16
CA ILE A 9 -12.35 -7.07 3.31
C ILE A 9 -11.90 -5.83 4.08
N ASP A 10 -12.23 -5.76 5.38
CA ASP A 10 -11.80 -4.67 6.25
C ASP A 10 -10.30 -4.67 6.53
N THR A 11 -9.64 -5.83 6.53
CA THR A 11 -8.18 -5.93 6.57
C THR A 11 -7.56 -5.32 5.33
N PHE A 12 -8.10 -5.61 4.14
CA PHE A 12 -7.60 -5.01 2.90
C PHE A 12 -7.85 -3.50 2.84
N LYS A 13 -9.01 -3.03 3.29
CA LYS A 13 -9.29 -1.58 3.41
C LYS A 13 -8.30 -0.88 4.34
N ARG A 14 -7.98 -1.48 5.51
CA ARG A 14 -6.97 -0.97 6.45
C ARG A 14 -5.60 -0.92 5.80
N LYS A 15 -5.17 -2.00 5.12
CA LYS A 15 -3.89 -2.04 4.41
C LYS A 15 -3.79 -0.96 3.33
N LYS A 16 -4.85 -0.76 2.54
CA LYS A 16 -4.92 0.33 1.55
C LYS A 16 -4.72 1.72 2.19
N LYS A 17 -5.36 1.98 3.34
CA LYS A 17 -5.21 3.25 4.07
C LYS A 17 -3.77 3.47 4.56
N ILE A 18 -3.13 2.42 5.07
CA ILE A 18 -1.73 2.47 5.52
C ILE A 18 -0.80 2.77 4.34
N LEU A 19 -0.96 2.09 3.21
CA LEU A 19 -0.14 2.31 2.02
C LEU A 19 -0.26 3.75 1.50
N TYR A 20 -1.46 4.33 1.46
CA TYR A 20 -1.61 5.74 1.10
C TYR A 20 -0.94 6.70 2.08
N ARG A 21 -0.97 6.38 3.38
CA ARG A 21 -0.25 7.16 4.38
C ARG A 21 1.26 7.08 4.15
N GLN A 22 1.79 5.89 3.87
CA GLN A 22 3.22 5.70 3.56
C GLN A 22 3.65 6.46 2.31
N ILE A 23 2.81 6.51 1.26
CA ILE A 23 3.09 7.34 0.07
C ILE A 23 3.21 8.82 0.46
N LYS A 24 2.28 9.33 1.28
CA LYS A 24 2.28 10.73 1.72
C LYS A 24 3.48 11.05 2.64
N GLU A 25 3.86 10.12 3.51
CA GLU A 25 5.05 10.25 4.35
C GLU A 25 6.32 10.28 3.49
N LEU A 26 6.42 9.39 2.50
CA LEU A 26 7.52 9.38 1.52
C LEU A 26 7.60 10.68 0.70
N GLU A 27 6.47 11.23 0.25
CA GLU A 27 6.40 12.53 -0.42
C GLU A 27 6.90 13.67 0.49
N THR A 28 6.54 13.62 1.78
CA THR A 28 6.99 14.59 2.78
C THR A 28 8.50 14.48 3.00
N ASP A 29 9.01 13.27 3.24
CA ASP A 29 10.43 13.03 3.46
C ASP A 29 11.29 13.42 2.26
N PHE A 30 10.81 13.16 1.03
CA PHE A 30 11.45 13.64 -0.18
C PHE A 30 11.47 15.19 -0.25
N SER A 31 10.34 15.84 0.03
CA SER A 31 10.24 17.31 -0.03
C SER A 31 11.16 18.07 0.94
N ILE A 32 11.54 17.43 2.05
CA ILE A 32 12.48 17.99 3.05
C ILE A 32 13.90 17.46 2.88
N GLY A 33 14.20 16.75 1.79
CA GLY A 33 15.54 16.29 1.43
C GLY A 33 16.07 15.12 2.26
N LYS A 34 15.21 14.36 2.94
CA LYS A 34 15.62 13.15 3.68
C LYS A 34 15.82 11.93 2.79
N VAL A 35 15.25 11.93 1.60
CA VAL A 35 15.27 10.80 0.66
C VAL A 35 15.77 11.31 -0.69
N SER A 36 16.64 10.54 -1.36
CA SER A 36 17.12 10.88 -2.69
C SER A 36 16.00 10.76 -3.73
N ILE A 37 16.14 11.39 -4.89
CA ILE A 37 15.11 11.29 -5.93
C ILE A 37 14.97 9.87 -6.50
N ASP A 38 16.06 9.10 -6.53
CA ASP A 38 16.05 7.73 -7.04
C ASP A 38 15.37 6.81 -6.02
N ASP A 39 15.72 6.90 -4.74
CA ASP A 39 15.06 6.14 -3.67
C ASP A 39 13.57 6.50 -3.55
N TYR A 40 13.24 7.78 -3.74
CA TYR A 40 11.86 8.26 -3.74
C TYR A 40 11.05 7.60 -4.87
N LYS A 41 11.57 7.61 -6.10
CA LYS A 41 10.90 7.00 -7.26
C LYS A 41 10.71 5.51 -7.06
N ASP A 42 11.77 4.80 -6.69
CA ASP A 42 11.75 3.35 -6.50
C ASP A 42 10.77 2.94 -5.39
N THR A 43 10.80 3.65 -4.25
CA THR A 43 9.89 3.35 -3.13
C THR A 43 8.45 3.68 -3.49
N ARG A 44 8.21 4.81 -4.17
CA ARG A 44 6.87 5.23 -4.62
C ARG A 44 6.26 4.22 -5.58
N ASP A 45 7.03 3.70 -6.52
CA ASP A 45 6.53 2.73 -7.49
C ASP A 45 6.20 1.39 -6.83
N ARG A 46 7.02 0.91 -5.89
CA ARG A 46 6.71 -0.28 -5.08
C ARG A 46 5.42 -0.10 -4.27
N LEU A 47 5.26 1.04 -3.58
CA LEU A 47 4.04 1.33 -2.82
C LEU A 47 2.79 1.37 -3.71
N LYS A 48 2.89 1.91 -4.93
CA LYS A 48 1.78 1.90 -5.90
C LYS A 48 1.44 0.50 -6.40
N MET A 49 2.44 -0.35 -6.61
CA MET A 49 2.23 -1.77 -6.94
C MET A 49 1.48 -2.48 -5.79
N ASP A 50 1.87 -2.24 -4.54
CA ASP A 50 1.20 -2.79 -3.37
C ASP A 50 -0.25 -2.31 -3.24
N VAL A 51 -0.52 -1.02 -3.49
CA VAL A 51 -1.89 -0.48 -3.52
C VAL A 51 -2.72 -1.21 -4.59
N SER A 52 -2.15 -1.41 -5.77
CA SER A 52 -2.83 -2.09 -6.88
C SER A 52 -3.15 -3.54 -6.54
N ALA A 53 -2.23 -4.26 -5.90
CA ALA A 53 -2.46 -5.61 -5.40
C ALA A 53 -3.60 -5.64 -4.36
N VAL A 54 -3.60 -4.72 -3.40
CA VAL A 54 -4.67 -4.64 -2.38
C VAL A 54 -6.03 -4.33 -3.01
N ILE A 55 -6.09 -3.40 -3.98
CA ILE A 55 -7.33 -3.11 -4.69
C ILE A 55 -7.86 -4.35 -5.43
N ARG A 56 -6.97 -5.15 -6.02
CA ARG A 56 -7.33 -6.40 -6.69
C ARG A 56 -7.97 -7.39 -5.71
N GLU A 57 -7.41 -7.56 -4.52
CA GLU A 57 -7.97 -8.46 -3.51
C GLU A 57 -9.30 -7.96 -2.95
N ILE A 58 -9.46 -6.64 -2.75
CA ILE A 58 -10.76 -6.04 -2.38
C ILE A 58 -11.83 -6.38 -3.43
N ARG A 59 -11.51 -6.21 -4.72
CA ARG A 59 -12.45 -6.49 -5.81
C ARG A 59 -12.85 -7.96 -5.86
N LYS A 60 -11.89 -8.89 -5.73
CA LYS A 60 -12.15 -10.33 -5.66
C LYS A 60 -13.05 -10.73 -4.48
N THR A 61 -12.92 -10.04 -3.36
CA THR A 61 -13.69 -10.34 -2.13
C THR A 61 -15.08 -9.68 -2.15
N SER A 62 -15.29 -8.68 -3.02
CA SER A 62 -16.57 -7.95 -3.14
C SER A 62 -17.45 -8.44 -4.31
N SER A 63 -16.94 -9.36 -5.14
CA SER A 63 -17.63 -9.97 -6.28
C SER A 63 -18.15 -11.34 -5.88
#